data_AF-A0A7C9CU09-F1
#
_entry.id   AF-A0A7C9CU09-F1
#
_cell.length_a   1.000
_cell.length_b   1.000
_cell.length_c   1.000
_cell.angle_alpha   90.00
_cell.angle_beta   90.00
_cell.angle_gamma   90.00
#
_symmetry.space_group_name_H-M   'P 1'
#
loop_
_entity.id
_entity.type
_entity.pdbx_description
1 polymer ?
#
loop_
_entity_poly.entity_id
_entity_poly.type
_entity_poly.pdbx_seq_one_letter_code
_entity_poly.pdbx_strand_id
1 'polypeptide(L)'
;VCSKVMSQVGRETSRFVDKYDVTLDVCISSVLSQSKIISPQEQTGESIDVCVEDETVNYLNRPDVQKALRARLVNVRQWEVCSNGDQDSVIPLTGSRTLLHRLAKELKLNTTIPYRVWFAGQQV
;
A
#
# COMPACT_ATOMS: atom_id res chain seq x y z
N VAL A 1 2.09 -14.97 -18.75
CA VAL A 1 0.96 -15.54 -17.98
C VAL A 1 0.66 -14.68 -16.76
N CYS A 2 1.63 -14.42 -15.88
CA CYS A 2 1.42 -13.61 -14.67
C CYS A 2 0.90 -12.18 -14.94
N SER A 3 1.46 -11.45 -15.91
CA SER A 3 0.98 -10.11 -16.28
C SER A 3 -0.51 -10.08 -16.69
N LYS A 4 -0.96 -11.12 -17.39
CA LYS A 4 -2.36 -11.26 -17.83
C LYS A 4 -3.29 -11.57 -16.66
N VAL A 5 -2.89 -12.47 -15.76
CA VAL A 5 -3.64 -12.77 -14.53
C VAL A 5 -3.72 -11.52 -13.64
N MET A 6 -2.61 -10.81 -13.44
CA MET A 6 -2.58 -9.57 -12.66
C MET A 6 -3.46 -8.48 -13.28
N SER A 7 -3.51 -8.37 -14.61
CA SER A 7 -4.42 -7.43 -15.28
C SER A 7 -5.89 -7.79 -15.11
N GLN A 8 -6.24 -9.08 -15.06
CA GLN A 8 -7.60 -9.53 -14.80
C GLN A 8 -7.99 -9.28 -13.35
N VAL A 9 -7.13 -9.67 -12.40
CA VAL A 9 -7.34 -9.44 -10.97
C VAL A 9 -7.54 -7.95 -10.70
N GLY A 10 -6.65 -7.08 -11.17
CA GLY A 10 -6.79 -5.63 -10.96
C GLY A 10 -8.07 -5.03 -11.55
N ARG A 11 -8.64 -5.65 -12.59
CA ARG A 11 -9.95 -5.24 -13.13
C ARG A 11 -11.11 -5.70 -12.24
N GLU A 12 -11.02 -6.87 -11.63
CA GLU A 12 -12.06 -7.42 -10.76
C GLU A 12 -12.02 -6.81 -9.33
N THR A 13 -10.84 -6.59 -8.73
CA THR A 13 -10.71 -5.95 -7.41
C THR A 13 -11.01 -4.45 -7.41
N SER A 14 -11.02 -3.82 -8.59
CA SER A 14 -11.29 -2.39 -8.78
C SER A 14 -10.19 -1.44 -8.26
N ARG A 15 -10.29 -0.17 -8.67
CA ARG A 15 -9.38 0.93 -8.26
C ARG A 15 -9.58 1.40 -6.82
N PHE A 16 -10.57 0.85 -6.13
CA PHE A 16 -10.92 1.21 -4.75
C PHE A 16 -10.32 0.24 -3.73
N VAL A 17 -9.54 -0.73 -4.19
CA VAL A 17 -8.76 -1.64 -3.36
C VAL A 17 -7.30 -1.41 -3.70
N ASP A 18 -6.51 -1.05 -2.70
CA ASP A 18 -5.08 -0.85 -2.89
C ASP A 18 -4.40 -2.17 -3.31
N LYS A 19 -3.40 -2.06 -4.19
CA LYS A 19 -2.71 -3.21 -4.79
C LYS A 19 -1.74 -3.89 -3.81
N TYR A 20 -1.38 -3.23 -2.72
CA TYR A 20 -0.40 -3.69 -1.74
C TYR A 20 -0.96 -3.80 -0.33
N ASP A 21 -2.14 -3.22 -0.04
CA ASP A 21 -2.85 -3.31 1.23
C ASP A 21 -4.39 -3.22 1.11
N VAL A 22 -5.06 -4.38 1.08
CA VAL A 22 -6.53 -4.46 1.05
C VAL A 22 -7.24 -3.91 2.30
N THR A 23 -6.49 -3.54 3.34
CA THR A 23 -7.02 -3.02 4.61
C THR A 23 -6.92 -1.51 4.74
N LEU A 24 -6.16 -0.87 3.84
CA LEU A 24 -6.09 0.58 3.75
C LEU A 24 -7.21 1.13 2.87
N ASP A 25 -7.66 2.34 3.20
CA ASP A 25 -8.47 3.15 2.29
C ASP A 25 -7.65 3.46 1.02
N VAL A 26 -8.30 3.90 -0.06
CA VAL A 26 -7.60 4.44 -1.26
C VAL A 26 -7.49 5.95 -1.20
N CYS A 27 -6.55 6.54 -1.93
CA CYS A 27 -6.41 7.99 -1.99
C CYS A 27 -7.71 8.61 -2.54
N ILE A 28 -8.39 9.39 -1.70
CA ILE A 28 -9.67 10.00 -2.04
C ILE A 28 -9.42 11.37 -2.66
N SER A 29 -10.04 11.67 -3.81
CA SER A 29 -9.98 13.01 -4.41
C SER A 29 -10.42 14.10 -3.41
N SER A 30 -9.85 15.30 -3.53
CA SER A 30 -10.13 16.42 -2.63
C SER A 30 -11.62 16.71 -2.43
N VAL A 31 -12.47 16.52 -3.45
CA VAL A 31 -13.93 16.71 -3.37
C VAL A 31 -14.63 15.66 -2.51
N LEU A 32 -14.22 14.39 -2.62
CA LEU A 32 -14.83 13.30 -1.85
C LEU A 32 -14.29 13.29 -0.40
N SER A 33 -13.04 13.72 -0.17
CA SER A 33 -12.47 13.95 1.16
C SER A 33 -13.26 15.00 1.95
N GLN A 34 -13.71 16.08 1.28
CA GLN A 34 -14.56 17.11 1.90
C GLN A 34 -15.89 16.56 2.44
N SER A 35 -16.44 15.50 1.82
CA SER A 35 -17.67 14.87 2.31
C SER A 35 -17.46 14.01 3.57
N LYS A 36 -16.24 13.49 3.81
CA LYS A 36 -15.90 12.66 4.98
C LYS A 36 -15.97 13.46 6.30
N ILE A 37 -15.84 14.79 6.23
CA ILE A 37 -15.99 15.71 7.37
C ILE A 37 -17.45 15.74 7.89
N ILE A 38 -18.43 15.44 7.04
CA ILE A 38 -19.86 15.50 7.36
C ILE A 38 -20.31 14.29 8.22
N SER A 39 -19.51 13.22 8.28
CA SER A 39 -19.77 12.05 9.12
C SER A 39 -18.46 11.58 9.77
N PRO A 40 -18.08 12.14 10.93
CA PRO A 40 -16.87 11.74 11.62
C PRO A 40 -17.06 10.32 12.19
N GLN A 41 -16.53 9.33 11.49
CA GLN A 41 -16.18 8.06 12.11
C GLN A 41 -14.91 8.31 12.94
N GLU A 42 -14.98 8.07 14.25
CA GLU A 42 -13.84 8.13 15.15
C GLU A 42 -12.78 7.09 14.71
N GLN A 43 -11.82 7.54 13.91
CA GLN A 43 -10.63 6.77 13.60
C GLN A 43 -9.73 6.78 14.85
N THR A 44 -9.96 5.83 15.75
CA THR A 44 -9.07 5.53 16.87
C THR A 44 -7.85 4.76 16.35
N GLY A 45 -7.02 5.46 15.59
CA GLY A 45 -5.81 4.93 14.98
C GLY A 45 -4.99 6.05 14.34
N GLU A 46 -3.69 5.85 14.23
CA GLU A 46 -2.79 6.74 13.49
C GLU A 46 -3.36 6.93 12.07
N SER A 47 -3.63 8.19 11.67
CA SER A 47 -4.16 8.48 10.35
C SER A 47 -3.07 8.20 9.32
N ILE A 48 -3.17 7.05 8.65
CA ILE A 48 -2.23 6.66 7.60
C ILE A 48 -2.53 7.54 6.37
N ASP A 49 -1.51 8.25 5.89
CA ASP A 49 -1.61 8.99 4.64
C ASP A 49 -1.54 8.02 3.46
N VAL A 50 -2.70 7.79 2.86
CA VAL A 50 -2.88 6.90 1.72
C VAL A 50 -2.39 7.52 0.41
N CYS A 51 -2.34 8.86 0.32
CA CYS A 51 -1.98 9.56 -0.91
C CYS A 51 -0.46 9.73 -1.06
N VAL A 52 0.34 9.24 -0.10
CA VAL A 52 1.78 9.39 -0.07
C VAL A 52 2.47 8.89 -1.34
N GLU A 53 1.97 7.82 -1.96
CA GLU A 53 2.53 7.29 -3.21
C GLU A 53 2.32 8.27 -4.38
N ASP A 54 1.09 8.76 -4.55
CA ASP A 54 0.74 9.74 -5.59
C ASP A 54 1.53 11.04 -5.42
N GLU A 55 1.65 11.53 -4.19
CA GLU A 55 2.44 12.71 -3.86
C GLU A 55 3.94 12.51 -4.12
N THR A 56 4.46 11.32 -3.79
CA THR A 56 5.86 10.96 -4.02
C THR A 56 6.18 10.94 -5.51
N VAL A 57 5.33 10.34 -6.34
CA VAL A 57 5.50 10.33 -7.81
C VAL A 57 5.47 11.76 -8.36
N ASN A 58 4.54 12.59 -7.88
CA ASN A 58 4.45 13.98 -8.31
C ASN A 58 5.70 14.78 -7.91
N TYR A 59 6.16 14.63 -6.67
CA TYR A 59 7.36 15.27 -6.16
C TYR A 59 8.62 14.87 -6.95
N LEU A 60 8.82 13.57 -7.20
CA LEU A 60 9.98 13.05 -7.92
C LEU A 60 10.00 13.44 -9.41
N ASN A 61 8.83 13.74 -9.99
CA ASN A 61 8.72 14.23 -11.36
C ASN A 61 8.97 15.74 -11.50
N ARG A 62 9.21 16.47 -10.41
CA ARG A 62 9.58 17.88 -10.50
C ARG A 62 11.01 18.05 -11.05
N PRO A 63 11.24 19.03 -11.95
CA PRO A 63 12.54 19.20 -12.61
C PRO A 63 13.65 19.65 -11.65
N ASP A 64 13.32 20.40 -10.60
CA ASP A 64 14.26 20.81 -9.56
C ASP A 64 14.69 19.63 -8.70
N VAL A 65 13.76 18.74 -8.35
CA VAL A 65 14.05 17.50 -7.61
C VAL A 65 14.94 16.58 -8.44
N GLN A 66 14.63 16.36 -9.72
CA GLN A 66 15.46 15.54 -10.60
C GLN A 66 16.88 16.12 -10.77
N LYS A 67 16.98 17.45 -10.88
CA LYS A 67 18.28 18.14 -10.96
C LYS A 67 19.07 17.99 -9.66
N ALA A 68 18.42 18.11 -8.50
CA ALA A 68 19.05 17.93 -7.19
C ALA A 68 19.57 16.50 -6.99
N LEU A 69 18.77 15.50 -7.43
CA LEU A 69 19.13 14.08 -7.37
C LEU A 69 20.13 13.65 -8.46
N ARG A 70 20.50 14.55 -9.38
CA ARG A 70 21.34 14.26 -10.56
C ARG A 70 20.78 13.11 -11.41
N ALA A 71 19.45 12.99 -11.44
CA ALA A 71 18.77 11.99 -12.22
C ALA A 71 18.65 12.45 -13.69
N ARG A 72 19.00 11.56 -14.63
CA ARG A 72 18.70 11.76 -16.06
C ARG A 72 17.76 10.66 -16.52
N LEU A 73 16.61 11.07 -17.05
CA LEU A 73 15.68 10.15 -17.69
C LEU A 73 16.27 9.69 -19.03
N VAL A 74 16.52 8.40 -19.15
CA VAL A 74 16.99 7.77 -20.39
C VAL A 74 15.89 6.86 -20.88
N ASN A 75 15.37 7.14 -22.08
CA ASN A 75 14.32 6.34 -22.74
C ASN A 75 12.98 6.25 -21.99
N VAL A 76 12.74 7.14 -21.01
CA VAL A 76 11.47 7.26 -20.27
C VAL A 76 11.08 8.74 -20.15
N ARG A 77 9.79 9.03 -20.07
CA ARG A 77 9.27 10.42 -20.04
C ARG A 77 9.08 10.97 -18.62
N GLN A 78 8.82 10.08 -17.66
CA GLN A 78 8.55 10.41 -16.27
C GLN A 78 9.02 9.26 -15.38
N TRP A 79 9.27 9.54 -14.11
CA TRP A 79 9.45 8.52 -13.08
C TRP A 79 8.11 7.85 -12.83
N GLU A 80 8.08 6.52 -12.83
CA GLU A 80 6.92 5.70 -12.50
C GLU A 80 7.29 4.69 -11.42
N VAL A 81 6.33 4.27 -10.62
CA VAL A 81 6.55 3.27 -9.58
C VAL A 81 6.70 1.90 -10.24
N CYS A 82 7.78 1.21 -9.91
CA CYS A 82 8.02 -0.14 -10.40
C CYS A 82 6.98 -1.11 -9.82
N SER A 83 6.27 -1.81 -10.70
CA SER A 83 5.26 -2.79 -10.30
C SER A 83 5.61 -4.22 -10.76
N ASN A 84 6.83 -4.68 -10.48
CA ASN A 84 7.22 -6.04 -10.86
C ASN A 84 6.64 -7.07 -9.88
N GLY A 85 5.57 -7.73 -10.34
CA GLY A 85 5.48 -9.18 -10.61
C GLY A 85 5.65 -10.22 -9.49
N ASP A 86 6.26 -9.90 -8.36
CA ASP A 86 6.93 -10.91 -7.53
C ASP A 86 6.31 -11.05 -6.13
N GLN A 87 5.25 -10.31 -5.81
CA GLN A 87 4.75 -10.19 -4.44
C GLN A 87 3.26 -10.46 -4.30
N ASP A 88 2.90 -11.08 -3.17
CA ASP A 88 1.54 -11.29 -2.64
C ASP A 88 0.80 -9.95 -2.56
N SER A 89 0.21 -9.55 -3.69
CA SER A 89 -0.38 -8.22 -3.90
C SER A 89 -1.87 -8.20 -3.56
N VAL A 90 -2.55 -9.35 -3.69
CA VAL A 90 -4.00 -9.39 -3.41
C VAL A 90 -4.28 -9.63 -1.93
N ILE A 91 -3.42 -10.39 -1.24
CA ILE A 91 -3.52 -10.61 0.21
C ILE A 91 -2.13 -10.43 0.80
N PRO A 92 -1.72 -9.19 1.09
CA PRO A 92 -0.44 -8.95 1.71
C PRO A 92 -0.42 -9.59 3.10
N LEU A 93 0.70 -10.24 3.42
CA LEU A 93 0.96 -10.75 4.76
C LEU A 93 0.77 -9.64 5.82
N THR A 94 1.17 -8.41 5.48
CA THR A 94 1.04 -7.24 6.35
C THR A 94 -0.43 -6.92 6.64
N GLY A 95 -1.31 -6.91 5.62
CA GLY A 95 -2.74 -6.66 5.80
C GLY A 95 -3.42 -7.74 6.65
N SER A 96 -3.19 -9.02 6.34
CA SER A 96 -3.70 -10.15 7.14
C SER A 96 -3.24 -10.08 8.60
N ARG A 97 -1.97 -9.73 8.83
CA ARG A 97 -1.40 -9.56 10.17
C ARG A 97 -2.04 -8.40 10.93
N THR A 98 -2.25 -7.26 10.28
CA THR A 98 -2.89 -6.09 10.91
C THR A 98 -4.30 -6.42 11.39
N LEU A 99 -5.09 -7.13 10.58
CA LEU A 99 -6.44 -7.57 10.97
C LEU A 99 -6.42 -8.52 12.17
N LEU A 100 -5.54 -9.53 12.14
CA LEU A 100 -5.38 -10.44 13.28
C LEU A 100 -4.93 -9.72 14.54
N HIS A 101 -4.06 -8.72 14.42
CA HIS A 101 -3.60 -7.94 15.56
C HIS A 101 -4.72 -7.09 16.19
N ARG A 102 -5.54 -6.43 15.36
CA ARG A 102 -6.73 -5.69 15.83
C ARG A 102 -7.73 -6.63 16.51
N LEU A 103 -8.04 -7.76 15.87
CA LEU A 103 -8.95 -8.76 16.43
C LEU A 103 -8.45 -9.31 17.77
N ALA A 104 -7.15 -9.61 17.89
CA ALA A 104 -6.56 -10.06 19.15
C ALA A 104 -6.69 -9.01 20.26
N LYS A 105 -6.55 -7.71 19.93
CA LYS A 105 -6.74 -6.61 20.87
C LYS A 105 -8.19 -6.48 21.32
N GLU A 106 -9.16 -6.58 20.40
CA GLU A 106 -10.60 -6.55 20.72
C GLU A 106 -11.02 -7.72 21.60
N LEU A 107 -10.54 -8.93 21.28
CA LEU A 107 -10.81 -10.15 22.04
C LEU A 107 -9.95 -10.28 23.32
N LYS A 108 -9.08 -9.30 23.62
CA LYS A 108 -8.14 -9.31 24.75
C LYS A 108 -7.28 -10.59 24.82
N LEU A 109 -6.88 -11.09 23.65
CA LEU A 109 -6.02 -12.27 23.52
C LEU A 109 -4.55 -11.85 23.63
N ASN A 110 -3.78 -12.57 24.44
CA ASN A 110 -2.34 -12.37 24.56
C ASN A 110 -1.59 -13.22 23.54
N THR A 111 -0.67 -12.60 22.80
CA THR A 111 0.20 -13.31 21.86
C THR A 111 1.22 -14.15 22.62
N THR A 112 1.21 -15.46 22.44
CA THR A 112 2.15 -16.38 23.12
C THR A 112 3.58 -16.28 22.57
N ILE A 113 3.72 -15.88 21.30
CA ILE A 113 5.00 -15.80 20.59
C ILE A 113 5.06 -14.46 19.82
N PRO A 114 6.13 -13.66 19.96
CA PRO A 114 6.29 -12.43 19.19
C PRO A 114 6.57 -12.74 17.72
N TYR A 115 6.19 -11.81 16.84
CA TYR A 115 6.47 -11.90 15.41
C TYR A 115 7.97 -12.06 15.17
N ARG A 116 8.37 -13.15 14.52
CA ARG A 116 9.75 -13.48 14.22
C ARG A 116 9.82 -14.29 12.93
N VAL A 117 10.97 -14.24 12.28
CA VAL A 117 11.29 -15.15 11.18
C VAL A 117 11.25 -16.59 11.67
N TRP A 118 10.69 -17.48 10.86
CA TRP A 118 10.72 -18.91 11.08
C TRP A 118 11.62 -19.52 9.99
N PHE A 119 12.40 -20.53 10.37
CA PHE A 119 13.31 -21.22 9.47
C PHE A 119 12.85 -22.67 9.33
N ALA A 120 12.86 -23.21 8.12
CA ALA A 120 12.71 -24.64 7.88
C ALA A 120 13.93 -25.20 7.14
N GLY A 121 14.60 -26.17 7.76
CA GLY A 121 15.82 -26.77 7.21
C GLY A 121 17.00 -25.80 7.19
N GLN A 122 17.86 -25.91 6.17
CA GLN A 122 19.02 -25.04 5.95
C GLN A 122 18.67 -23.84 5.08
N GLN A 123 17.71 -23.02 5.50
CA GLN A 123 17.54 -21.69 4.90
C GLN A 123 18.72 -20.81 5.30
N VAL A 124 19.47 -20.32 4.30
CA VAL A 124 20.54 -19.31 4.42
C VAL A 124 19.98 -17.91 4.57
#